data_AF-A0AA37LL34-F1
#
_entry.id   AF-A0AA37LL34-F1
#
_cell.length_a   1.000
_cell.length_b   1.000
_cell.length_c   1.000
_cell.angle_alpha   90.00
_cell.angle_beta   90.00
_cell.angle_gamma   90.00
#
_symmetry.space_group_name_H-M   'P 1'
#
loop_
_entity.id
_entity.type
_entity.pdbx_description
1 polymer ?
#
loop_
_entity_poly.entity_id
_entity_poly.type
_entity_poly.pdbx_seq_one_letter_code
_entity_poly.pdbx_strand_id
1 'polypeptide(L)' 'MPEIAEVARCVHFLRQHLLGKKIAKVSAPDDANVFGKVGTSGPAFEKAVKGRKVVSVGSQGKYFWYVAVAAL' A
#
# COMPACT_ATOMS: atom_id res chain seq x y z
N MET A 1 8.66 -1.69 16.83
CA MET A 1 9.15 -1.45 15.46
C MET A 1 9.16 -2.79 14.77
N PRO A 2 8.40 -2.98 13.67
CA PRO A 2 8.35 -4.25 12.99
C PRO A 2 9.71 -4.66 12.42
N GLU A 3 10.11 -5.90 12.66
CA GLU A 3 11.29 -6.56 12.11
C GLU A 3 10.91 -7.50 10.95
N ILE A 4 11.91 -8.10 10.30
CA ILE A 4 11.73 -8.88 9.06
C ILE A 4 10.66 -9.97 9.17
N ALA A 5 10.55 -10.64 10.32
CA ALA A 5 9.56 -11.69 10.55
C ALA A 5 8.12 -11.15 10.59
N GLU A 6 7.93 -9.95 11.16
CA GLU A 6 6.62 -9.29 11.24
C GLU A 6 6.22 -8.74 9.86
N VAL A 7 7.17 -8.19 9.10
CA VAL A 7 6.95 -7.77 7.71
C VAL A 7 6.58 -8.96 6.82
N ALA A 8 7.28 -10.10 6.96
CA ALA A 8 6.95 -11.32 6.23
C ALA A 8 5.54 -11.82 6.55
N ARG A 9 5.11 -11.73 7.82
CA ARG A 9 3.75 -12.08 8.23
C ARG A 9 2.69 -11.14 7.62
N CYS A 10 2.94 -9.83 7.59
CA CYS A 10 2.06 -8.89 6.91
C CYS A 10 1.92 -9.21 5.42
N VAL A 11 3.04 -9.44 4.73
CA VAL A 11 3.06 -9.78 3.29
C VAL A 11 2.32 -11.08 3.00
N HIS A 12 2.45 -12.09 3.87
CA HIS A 12 1.68 -13.33 3.76
C HIS A 12 0.17 -13.03 3.68
N PHE A 13 -0.38 -12.27 4.63
CA PHE A 13 -1.81 -11.94 4.64
C PHE A 13 -2.23 -11.00 3.51
N LEU A 14 -1.37 -10.07 3.09
CA LEU A 14 -1.64 -9.23 1.92
C LEU A 14 -1.79 -10.08 0.64
N ARG A 15 -0.97 -11.12 0.48
CA ARG A 15 -1.10 -12.06 -0.66
C ARG A 15 -2.38 -12.89 -0.59
N GLN A 16 -2.78 -13.32 0.61
CA GLN A 16 -4.01 -14.12 0.80
C GLN A 16 -5.29 -13.29 0.60
N HIS A 17 -5.27 -12.01 0.99
CA HIS A 17 -6.51 -11.25 1.16
C HIS A 17 -6.62 -9.97 0.34
N LEU A 18 -5.52 -9.41 -0.16
CA LEU A 18 -5.54 -8.16 -0.94
C LEU A 18 -5.26 -8.39 -2.43
N LEU A 19 -4.44 -9.38 -2.77
CA LEU A 19 -4.08 -9.67 -4.16
C LEU A 19 -5.33 -9.91 -5.03
N GLY A 20 -5.37 -9.29 -6.20
CA GLY A 20 -6.47 -9.39 -7.14
C GLY A 20 -7.69 -8.51 -6.81
N LYS A 21 -7.72 -7.81 -5.67
CA LYS A 21 -8.85 -6.93 -5.30
C LYS A 21 -8.70 -5.52 -5.85
N LYS A 22 -9.84 -4.91 -6.19
CA LYS A 22 -9.97 -3.49 -6.53
C LYS A 22 -10.14 -2.67 -5.25
N ILE A 23 -9.39 -1.58 -5.13
CA ILE A 23 -9.44 -0.69 -3.97
C ILE A 23 -10.67 0.22 -4.10
N ALA A 24 -11.75 -0.12 -3.42
CA ALA A 24 -13.02 0.60 -3.54
C ALA A 24 -13.04 1.94 -2.78
N LYS A 25 -12.38 1.99 -1.61
CA LYS A 25 -12.32 3.14 -0.72
C LYS A 25 -10.89 3.31 -0.20
N VAL A 26 -10.45 4.55 -0.06
CA VAL A 26 -9.15 4.92 0.52
C VAL A 26 -9.43 6.03 1.53
N SER A 27 -8.77 5.96 2.67
CA SER A 27 -8.71 7.03 3.67
C SER A 27 -7.25 7.21 4.04
N ALA A 28 -6.68 8.37 3.74
CA ALA A 28 -5.32 8.76 4.07
C ALA A 28 -5.36 10.17 4.68
N PRO A 29 -5.41 10.27 6.02
CA PRO A 29 -5.30 11.54 6.72
C PRO A 29 -4.00 12.26 6.33
N ASP A 30 -4.05 13.59 6.30
CA ASP A 30 -2.85 14.35 5.98
C ASP A 30 -1.87 14.34 7.15
N ASP A 31 -0.68 13.80 6.92
CA ASP A 31 0.39 13.66 7.90
C ASP A 31 1.74 13.91 7.23
N ALA A 32 2.38 15.03 7.59
CA ALA A 32 3.66 15.45 7.03
C ALA A 32 4.82 14.49 7.38
N ASN A 33 4.75 13.75 8.50
CA ASN A 33 5.78 12.78 8.87
C ASN A 33 5.74 11.54 7.96
N VAL A 34 4.55 11.19 7.45
CA VAL A 34 4.33 10.03 6.57
C VAL A 34 4.50 10.42 5.10
N PHE A 35 3.87 11.50 4.66
CA PHE A 35 3.77 11.88 3.24
C PHE A 35 4.75 12.99 2.82
N GLY A 36 5.17 13.86 3.75
CA GLY A 36 5.94 15.07 3.45
C GLY A 36 7.36 14.83 2.95
N LYS A 37 7.96 13.67 3.24
CA LYS A 37 9.38 13.38 2.89
C LYS A 37 9.68 13.41 1.39
N VAL A 38 8.67 13.18 0.55
CA VAL A 38 8.82 13.12 -0.91
C VAL A 38 7.83 14.03 -1.64
N GLY A 39 7.27 15.03 -0.95
CA GLY A 39 6.37 16.02 -1.55
C GLY A 39 4.99 15.47 -1.94
N THR A 40 4.49 14.44 -1.24
CA THR A 40 3.12 13.96 -1.40
C THR A 40 2.25 14.37 -0.20
N SER A 41 0.93 14.26 -0.36
CA SER A 41 -0.06 14.47 0.72
C SER A 41 -1.01 13.28 0.81
N GLY A 42 -1.75 13.19 1.92
CA GLY A 42 -2.80 12.18 2.08
C GLY A 42 -3.83 12.21 0.94
N PRO A 43 -4.44 13.37 0.63
CA PRO A 43 -5.41 13.49 -0.48
C PRO A 43 -4.85 13.15 -1.85
N ALA A 44 -3.59 13.50 -2.14
CA ALA A 44 -2.93 13.14 -3.38
C ALA A 44 -2.78 11.60 -3.51
N PHE A 45 -2.43 10.94 -2.41
CA PHE A 45 -2.33 9.48 -2.34
C PHE A 45 -3.70 8.80 -2.53
N GLU A 46 -4.76 9.29 -1.87
CA GLU A 46 -6.11 8.74 -2.03
C GLU A 46 -6.55 8.73 -3.50
N LYS A 47 -6.38 9.87 -4.17
CA LYS A 47 -6.73 10.04 -5.59
C LYS A 47 -5.91 9.11 -6.48
N ALA A 48 -4.62 8.92 -6.19
CA ALA A 48 -3.73 8.09 -6.99
C ALA A 48 -4.07 6.60 -6.88
N VAL A 49 -4.54 6.13 -5.71
CA VAL A 49 -4.70 4.70 -5.41
C VAL A 49 -6.14 4.21 -5.59
N LYS A 50 -7.14 5.05 -5.36
CA LYS A 50 -8.56 4.66 -5.44
C LYS A 50 -8.90 4.06 -6.81
N GLY A 51 -9.62 2.95 -6.79
CA GLY A 51 -10.08 2.26 -7.99
C GLY A 51 -9.03 1.38 -8.68
N ARG A 52 -7.77 1.35 -8.22
CA ARG A 52 -6.75 0.45 -8.77
C ARG A 52 -6.93 -0.99 -8.31
N LYS A 53 -6.45 -1.95 -9.10
CA LYS A 53 -6.43 -3.38 -8.78
C LYS A 53 -5.02 -3.79 -8.36
N VAL A 54 -4.90 -4.48 -7.23
CA VAL A 54 -3.61 -5.01 -6.74
C VAL A 54 -3.22 -6.25 -7.55
N VAL A 55 -2.03 -6.23 -8.15
CA VAL A 55 -1.53 -7.28 -9.04
C VAL A 55 -0.29 -8.00 -8.50
N SER A 56 0.43 -7.42 -7.55
CA SER A 56 1.51 -8.10 -6.85
C SER A 56 1.77 -7.50 -5.45
N VAL A 57 2.43 -8.27 -4.59
CA VAL A 57 2.86 -7.87 -3.24
C VAL A 57 4.27 -8.38 -2.99
N GLY A 58 5.17 -7.46 -2.61
CA GLY A 58 6.60 -7.71 -2.41
C GLY A 58 7.12 -7.17 -1.08
N SER A 59 8.34 -7.58 -0.74
CA SER A 59 9.08 -7.06 0.41
C SER A 59 10.59 -7.19 0.21
N GLN A 60 11.34 -6.36 0.92
CA GLN A 60 12.79 -6.38 1.00
C GLN A 60 13.23 -5.85 2.36
N GLY A 61 13.87 -6.71 3.16
CA GLY A 61 14.23 -6.36 4.54
C GLY A 61 13.00 -5.93 5.34
N LYS A 62 13.00 -4.69 5.82
CA LYS A 62 11.87 -4.10 6.58
C LYS A 62 10.84 -3.36 5.71
N TYR A 63 11.03 -3.32 4.39
CA TYR A 63 10.09 -2.71 3.46
C TYR A 63 9.14 -3.75 2.89
N PHE A 64 7.89 -3.33 2.66
CA PHE A 64 6.92 -4.07 1.86
C PHE A 64 6.15 -3.10 0.97
N TRP A 65 5.61 -3.61 -0.12
CA TRP A 65 4.82 -2.84 -1.07
C TRP A 65 3.83 -3.73 -1.80
N TYR A 66 2.87 -3.10 -2.47
CA TYR A 66 2.03 -3.73 -3.47
C TYR A 66 2.16 -2.96 -4.78
N VAL A 67 1.94 -3.64 -5.91
CA VAL A 67 1.80 -3.01 -7.22
C VAL A 67 0.34 -3.02 -7.58
N ALA A 68 -0.18 -1.86 -8.01
CA ALA A 68 -1.56 -1.73 -8.44
C ALA A 68 -1.66 -0.99 -9.79
N VAL A 69 -2.52 -1.53 -10.66
CA VAL A 69 -2.76 -1.01 -12.02
C VAL A 69 -4.16 -0.43 -12.12
N ALA A 70 -4.41 0.37 -13.17
CA ALA A 70 -5.77 0.81 -13.48
C ALA A 70 -6.68 -0.43 -13.62
N ALA A 71 -7.82 -0.41 -12.93
CA ALA A 71 -8.82 -1.45 -13.12
C ALA A 71 -9.57 -1.15 -14.43
N LEU A 72 -9.62 -2.13 -15.33
CA LEU A 72 -10.54 -2.15 -16.47
C LEU A 72 -12.00 -2.08 -15.99
#